data_AF-A0A419GE97-F1
#
_entry.id   AF-A0A419GE97-F1
#
_cell.length_a   1.000
_cell.length_b   1.000
_cell.length_c   1.000
_cell.angle_alpha   90.00
_cell.angle_beta   90.00
_cell.angle_gamma   90.00
#
_symmetry.space_group_name_H-M   'P 1'
#
loop_
_entity.id
_entity.type
_entity.pdbx_description
1 polymer ?
#
loop_
_entity_poly.entity_id
_entity_poly.type
_entity_poly.pdbx_seq_one_letter_code
_entity_poly.pdbx_strand_id
1 'polypeptide(L)'
;MLSDMITAEETAELPVAGGVIPAQPEKEILKVAAISALDDRAMTVALVKGFGLRKGACAVSYTWDAPHLLIVGTNDRDMAVLANHIAGSGGGFGVCIDGKIAADLPLPVGGCISDRPLPEVAAKMKEINRLLINLGYSHCRPTLGLQVFTFVGVPALRISSEGLISTKDKKFVDVVIS
;
A
#
# COMPACT_ATOMS: atom_id res chain seq x y z
N MET A 1 5.78 -8.96 -19.51
CA MET A 1 6.10 -8.45 -18.17
C MET A 1 5.38 -7.12 -18.03
N LEU A 2 4.43 -6.98 -17.11
CA LEU A 2 3.79 -5.69 -16.86
C LEU A 2 4.79 -4.78 -16.14
N SER A 3 4.75 -3.48 -16.43
CA SER A 3 5.54 -2.47 -15.72
C SER A 3 5.08 -2.37 -14.25
N ASP A 4 5.97 -1.95 -13.34
CA ASP A 4 5.76 -1.71 -11.90
C ASP A 4 4.50 -0.89 -11.56
N MET A 5 3.91 -0.20 -12.54
CA MET A 5 2.77 0.71 -12.39
C MET A 5 1.47 0.17 -13.04
N ILE A 6 1.54 -0.92 -13.80
CA ILE A 6 0.39 -1.49 -14.50
C ILE A 6 -0.14 -2.68 -13.71
N THR A 7 -1.42 -2.61 -13.34
CA THR A 7 -2.12 -3.71 -12.69
C THR A 7 -2.91 -4.52 -13.73
N ALA A 8 -3.16 -5.78 -13.42
CA ALA A 8 -4.12 -6.61 -14.11
C ALA A 8 -5.13 -7.15 -13.10
N GLU A 9 -6.32 -7.46 -13.59
CA GLU A 9 -7.34 -8.17 -12.83
C GLU A 9 -7.02 -9.67 -12.84
N GLU A 10 -7.11 -10.31 -11.68
CA GLU A 10 -6.97 -11.75 -11.52
C GLU A 10 -7.99 -12.24 -10.49
N THR A 11 -8.61 -13.38 -10.76
CA THR A 11 -9.47 -14.10 -9.82
C THR A 11 -8.72 -15.31 -9.26
N ALA A 12 -8.85 -15.56 -7.96
CA ALA A 12 -8.27 -16.73 -7.31
C ALA A 12 -9.20 -17.26 -6.22
N GLU A 13 -9.19 -18.57 -6.04
CA GLU A 13 -9.81 -19.23 -4.88
C GLU A 13 -8.83 -19.19 -3.71
N LEU A 14 -9.25 -18.60 -2.60
CA LEU A 14 -8.42 -18.42 -1.41
C LEU A 14 -9.11 -18.97 -0.17
N PRO A 15 -8.35 -19.57 0.76
CA PRO A 15 -8.93 -20.09 1.99
C PRO A 15 -9.46 -18.94 2.85
N VAL A 16 -10.59 -19.18 3.52
CA VAL A 16 -11.12 -18.30 4.56
C VAL A 16 -10.79 -18.92 5.91
N ALA A 17 -10.13 -18.17 6.78
CA ALA A 17 -9.79 -18.60 8.13
C ALA A 17 -10.34 -17.59 9.13
N GLY A 18 -11.23 -18.03 10.04
CA GLY A 18 -11.80 -17.14 11.05
C GLY A 18 -12.58 -15.94 10.48
N GLY A 19 -13.20 -16.09 9.31
CA GLY A 19 -13.95 -15.02 8.64
C GLY A 19 -13.09 -14.01 7.88
N VAL A 20 -11.76 -14.21 7.79
CA VAL A 20 -10.86 -13.36 7.00
C VAL A 20 -10.16 -14.16 5.92
N ILE A 21 -9.82 -13.49 4.81
CA ILE A 21 -8.92 -14.03 3.79
C ILE A 21 -7.50 -13.63 4.21
N PRO A 22 -6.63 -14.57 4.62
CA PRO A 22 -5.26 -14.25 5.01
C PRO A 22 -4.41 -13.93 3.78
N ALA A 23 -3.39 -13.09 3.96
CA ALA A 23 -2.32 -12.99 2.97
C ALA A 23 -1.56 -14.33 2.88
N GLN A 24 -1.02 -14.63 1.71
CA GLN A 24 -0.18 -15.79 1.39
C GLN A 24 1.13 -15.30 0.75
N PRO A 25 2.09 -14.74 1.53
CA PRO A 25 3.32 -14.17 1.00
C PRO A 25 4.15 -15.16 0.18
N GLU A 26 4.07 -16.45 0.47
CA GLU A 26 4.69 -17.54 -0.28
C GLU A 26 4.15 -17.65 -1.72
N LYS A 27 2.87 -17.31 -1.94
CA LYS A 27 2.21 -17.20 -3.25
C LYS A 27 2.19 -15.77 -3.80
N GLU A 28 2.90 -14.85 -3.15
CA GLU A 28 2.94 -13.42 -3.46
C GLU A 28 1.58 -12.71 -3.39
N ILE A 29 0.63 -13.25 -2.62
CA ILE A 29 -0.69 -12.65 -2.41
C ILE A 29 -0.66 -11.91 -1.08
N LEU A 30 -0.76 -10.59 -1.13
CA LEU A 30 -0.71 -9.71 0.02
C LEU A 30 -2.03 -8.97 0.19
N LYS A 31 -2.24 -8.40 1.38
CA LYS A 31 -3.32 -7.45 1.59
C LYS A 31 -2.88 -6.05 1.20
N VAL A 32 -3.81 -5.29 0.64
CA VAL A 32 -3.67 -3.86 0.41
C VAL A 32 -4.87 -3.15 1.01
N ALA A 33 -4.64 -2.06 1.72
CA ALA A 33 -5.68 -1.21 2.28
C ALA A 33 -5.52 0.21 1.77
N ALA A 34 -6.63 0.84 1.39
CA ALA A 34 -6.72 2.27 1.10
C ALA A 34 -7.65 2.90 2.13
N ILE A 35 -7.15 3.85 2.91
CA ILE A 35 -7.88 4.58 3.94
C ILE A 35 -7.94 6.04 3.52
N SER A 36 -9.12 6.67 3.56
CA SER A 36 -9.26 8.09 3.24
C SER A 36 -8.59 8.95 4.31
N ALA A 37 -7.83 9.97 3.89
CA ALA A 37 -7.34 11.01 4.80
C ALA A 37 -8.40 12.10 5.06
N LEU A 38 -9.56 12.04 4.39
CA LEU A 38 -10.64 13.02 4.51
C LEU A 38 -11.86 12.48 5.27
N ASP A 39 -12.03 11.16 5.32
CA ASP A 39 -13.13 10.46 5.99
C ASP A 39 -12.56 9.28 6.77
N ASP A 40 -12.62 9.35 8.10
CA ASP A 40 -12.05 8.35 9.01
C ASP A 40 -12.78 7.00 8.98
N ARG A 41 -13.92 6.90 8.30
CA ARG A 41 -14.70 5.67 8.14
C ARG A 41 -14.53 5.02 6.78
N ALA A 42 -14.00 5.75 5.80
CA ALA A 42 -13.83 5.25 4.44
C ALA A 42 -12.53 4.45 4.33
N MET A 43 -12.66 3.12 4.22
CA MET A 43 -11.57 2.20 4.02
C MET A 43 -11.99 1.01 3.15
N THR A 44 -11.11 0.65 2.22
CA THR A 44 -11.21 -0.62 1.47
C THR A 44 -10.02 -1.48 1.79
N VAL A 45 -10.24 -2.77 1.99
CA VAL A 45 -9.19 -3.80 2.03
C VAL A 45 -9.39 -4.75 0.86
N ALA A 46 -8.33 -4.98 0.10
CA ALA A 46 -8.31 -5.89 -1.03
C ALA A 46 -7.02 -6.72 -1.02
N LEU A 47 -6.79 -7.45 -2.12
CA LEU A 47 -5.62 -8.28 -2.31
C LEU A 47 -4.78 -7.78 -3.48
N VAL A 48 -3.47 -7.93 -3.38
CA VAL A 48 -2.53 -7.65 -4.45
C VAL A 48 -1.60 -8.84 -4.65
N LYS A 49 -1.38 -9.22 -5.90
CA LYS A 49 -0.46 -10.29 -6.27
C LYS A 49 0.78 -9.74 -6.96
N GLY A 50 1.94 -10.32 -6.71
CA GLY A 50 3.20 -9.96 -7.38
C GLY A 50 3.85 -8.66 -6.88
N PHE A 51 3.44 -8.17 -5.71
CA PHE A 51 4.10 -7.04 -5.03
C PHE A 51 5.46 -7.45 -4.44
N GLY A 52 5.63 -8.72 -4.07
CA GLY A 52 6.91 -9.33 -3.70
C GLY A 52 7.29 -9.27 -2.23
N LEU A 53 6.63 -8.43 -1.42
CA LEU A 53 6.96 -8.29 0.01
C LEU A 53 6.75 -9.63 0.74
N ARG A 54 7.81 -10.16 1.36
CA ARG A 54 7.81 -11.45 2.06
C ARG A 54 7.54 -11.34 3.56
N LYS A 55 7.72 -10.15 4.13
CA LYS A 55 7.50 -9.89 5.56
C LYS A 55 7.16 -8.43 5.81
N GLY A 56 6.36 -8.18 6.86
CA GLY A 56 6.06 -6.83 7.31
C GLY A 56 4.93 -6.18 6.52
N ALA A 57 4.89 -4.84 6.62
CA ALA A 57 4.01 -3.97 5.86
C ALA A 57 4.75 -2.69 5.46
N CYS A 58 4.28 -2.03 4.41
CA CYS A 58 4.74 -0.72 3.97
C CYS A 58 3.56 0.19 3.65
N ALA A 59 3.76 1.50 3.79
CA ALA A 59 2.69 2.47 3.64
C ALA A 59 3.16 3.80 3.07
N VAL A 60 2.22 4.54 2.48
CA VAL A 60 2.37 5.91 2.01
C VAL A 60 1.06 6.67 2.22
N SER A 61 1.10 7.90 2.75
CA SER A 61 -0.07 8.80 2.88
C SER A 61 -0.29 9.75 1.71
N TYR A 62 0.61 9.68 0.73
CA TYR A 62 0.54 10.39 -0.53
C TYR A 62 0.34 9.37 -1.65
N THR A 63 -0.86 9.32 -2.19
CA THR A 63 -1.15 8.58 -3.42
C THR A 63 -1.57 9.55 -4.52
N TRP A 64 -1.45 9.14 -5.77
CA TRP A 64 -1.89 9.98 -6.88
C TRP A 64 -3.43 10.04 -6.93
N ASP A 65 -3.97 11.16 -7.40
CA ASP A 65 -5.39 11.53 -7.49
C ASP A 65 -6.12 11.83 -6.19
N ALA A 66 -5.87 11.09 -5.11
CA ALA A 66 -6.61 11.24 -3.87
C ALA A 66 -5.71 11.09 -2.63
N PRO A 67 -6.02 11.81 -1.53
CA PRO A 67 -5.24 11.75 -0.30
C PRO A 67 -5.63 10.48 0.47
N HIS A 68 -5.07 9.34 0.08
CA HIS A 68 -5.22 8.09 0.81
C HIS A 68 -3.96 7.76 1.60
N LEU A 69 -4.17 7.12 2.76
CA LEU A 69 -3.18 6.25 3.36
C LEU A 69 -3.31 4.86 2.74
N LEU A 70 -2.36 4.52 1.88
CA LEU A 70 -2.26 3.19 1.29
C LEU A 70 -1.26 2.35 2.07
N ILE A 71 -1.66 1.13 2.44
CA ILE A 71 -0.81 0.17 3.14
C ILE A 71 -0.84 -1.16 2.40
N VAL A 72 0.32 -1.77 2.16
CA VAL A 72 0.45 -3.14 1.66
C VAL A 72 1.17 -3.98 2.71
N GLY A 73 0.67 -5.18 3.01
CA GLY A 73 1.28 -5.99 4.05
C GLY A 73 1.00 -7.48 3.98
N THR A 74 1.87 -8.20 4.67
CA THR A 74 1.84 -9.67 4.82
C THR A 74 0.93 -10.14 5.95
N ASN A 75 0.51 -9.25 6.84
CA ASN A 75 -0.35 -9.55 7.96
C ASN A 75 -1.02 -8.28 8.49
N ASP A 76 -2.19 -8.44 9.11
CA ASP A 76 -3.02 -7.30 9.58
C ASP A 76 -2.36 -6.55 10.74
N ARG A 77 -1.57 -7.24 11.58
CA ARG A 77 -0.91 -6.62 12.75
C ARG A 77 0.09 -5.55 12.34
N ASP A 78 0.99 -5.87 11.42
CA ASP A 78 2.00 -4.93 10.95
C ASP A 78 1.36 -3.78 10.17
N MET A 79 0.32 -4.07 9.38
CA MET A 79 -0.46 -3.06 8.66
C MET A 79 -1.11 -2.06 9.63
N ALA A 80 -1.77 -2.54 10.69
CA ALA A 80 -2.44 -1.69 11.67
C ALA A 80 -1.45 -0.83 12.48
N VAL A 81 -0.34 -1.42 12.93
CA VAL A 81 0.73 -0.67 13.63
C VAL A 81 1.26 0.45 12.73
N LEU A 82 1.53 0.12 11.47
CA LEU A 82 2.07 1.08 10.51
C LEU A 82 1.08 2.20 10.19
N ALA A 83 -0.20 1.86 9.98
CA ALA A 83 -1.24 2.82 9.68
C ALA A 83 -1.35 3.88 10.78
N ASN A 84 -1.40 3.43 12.04
CA ASN A 84 -1.46 4.32 13.20
C ASN A 84 -0.22 5.20 13.34
N HIS A 85 0.98 4.64 13.09
CA HIS A 85 2.22 5.42 13.12
C HIS A 85 2.23 6.54 12.08
N ILE A 86 1.86 6.22 10.83
CA ILE A 86 1.85 7.21 9.74
C ILE A 86 0.80 8.29 9.99
N ALA A 87 -0.41 7.91 10.42
CA ALA A 87 -1.45 8.88 10.78
C ALA A 87 -0.99 9.80 11.93
N GLY A 88 -0.41 9.23 12.99
CA GLY A 88 0.09 10.00 14.14
C GLY A 88 1.29 10.90 13.82
N SER A 89 2.03 10.61 12.74
CA SER A 89 3.17 11.43 12.28
C SER A 89 2.78 12.55 11.31
N GLY A 90 1.48 12.73 11.03
CA GLY A 90 0.99 13.70 10.05
C GLY A 90 1.14 13.23 8.60
N GLY A 91 1.30 11.93 8.37
CA GLY A 91 1.57 11.33 7.07
C GLY A 91 3.05 11.02 6.83
N GLY A 92 3.32 10.30 5.75
CA GLY A 92 4.66 9.91 5.36
C GLY A 92 4.74 8.61 4.58
N PHE A 93 5.96 8.11 4.48
CA PHE A 93 6.27 6.74 4.12
C PHE A 93 6.68 5.97 5.36
N GLY A 94 6.43 4.66 5.39
CA GLY A 94 7.00 3.82 6.44
C GLY A 94 6.99 2.34 6.13
N VAL A 95 7.75 1.61 6.93
CA VAL A 95 7.87 0.16 6.89
C VAL A 95 7.78 -0.37 8.32
N CYS A 96 6.94 -1.39 8.53
CA CYS A 96 6.77 -2.07 9.80
C CYS A 96 7.15 -3.54 9.66
N ILE A 97 7.86 -4.08 10.64
CA ILE A 97 8.29 -5.49 10.71
C ILE A 97 8.08 -5.98 12.14
N ASP A 98 7.33 -7.07 12.32
CA ASP A 98 7.08 -7.70 13.63
C ASP A 98 6.53 -6.71 14.69
N GLY A 99 5.63 -5.82 14.27
CA GLY A 99 5.00 -4.80 15.09
C GLY A 99 5.90 -3.63 15.47
N LYS A 100 7.04 -3.45 14.78
CA LYS A 100 7.97 -2.34 15.01
C LYS A 100 8.20 -1.54 13.73
N ILE A 101 8.22 -0.22 13.86
CA ILE A 101 8.58 0.68 12.75
C ILE A 101 10.07 0.52 12.46
N ALA A 102 10.36 -0.06 11.30
CA ALA A 102 11.73 -0.35 10.87
C ALA A 102 12.37 0.85 10.15
N ALA A 103 11.57 1.63 9.42
CA ALA A 103 11.97 2.89 8.80
C ALA A 103 10.75 3.78 8.56
N ASP A 104 10.94 5.09 8.62
CA ASP A 104 9.91 6.07 8.31
C ASP A 104 10.47 7.37 7.70
N LEU A 105 9.61 8.07 6.96
CA LEU A 105 9.84 9.41 6.46
C LEU A 105 8.57 10.22 6.70
N PRO A 106 8.50 11.01 7.78
CA PRO A 106 7.37 11.89 8.06
C PRO A 106 7.22 12.97 6.99
N LEU A 107 5.97 13.22 6.59
CA LEU A 107 5.56 14.25 5.64
C LEU A 107 4.47 15.13 6.26
N PRO A 108 4.77 15.88 7.34
CA PRO A 108 3.75 16.52 8.19
C PRO A 108 2.96 17.63 7.48
N VAL A 109 3.46 18.16 6.35
CA VAL A 109 2.75 19.18 5.58
C VAL A 109 1.84 18.49 4.57
N GLY A 110 0.55 18.41 4.92
CA GLY A 110 -0.50 17.84 4.07
C GLY A 110 -0.35 16.35 3.78
N GLY A 111 0.48 15.62 4.55
CA GLY A 111 0.76 14.21 4.31
C GLY A 111 1.64 13.93 3.10
N CYS A 112 2.19 14.95 2.44
CA CYS A 112 2.92 14.82 1.17
C CYS A 112 4.26 15.58 1.12
N ILE A 113 4.50 16.53 2.03
CA ILE A 113 5.72 17.33 2.08
C ILE A 113 6.40 17.20 3.44
N SER A 114 7.73 17.02 3.42
CA SER A 114 8.58 17.06 4.63
C SER A 114 8.99 18.49 4.96
N ASP A 115 9.10 18.81 6.24
CA ASP A 115 9.67 20.06 6.76
C ASP A 115 11.18 19.97 7.03
N ARG A 116 11.80 18.82 6.71
CA ARG A 116 13.23 18.55 6.93
C ARG A 116 14.08 18.96 5.72
N PRO A 117 15.39 19.20 5.91
CA PRO A 117 16.31 19.48 4.80
C PRO A 117 16.32 18.36 3.75
N LEU A 118 16.39 18.75 2.47
CA LEU A 118 16.39 17.81 1.33
C LEU A 118 17.39 16.65 1.46
N PRO A 119 18.64 16.84 1.93
CA PRO A 119 19.58 15.72 2.12
C PRO A 119 19.08 14.66 3.11
N GLU A 120 18.40 15.06 4.20
CA GLU A 120 17.83 14.13 5.18
C GLU A 120 16.66 13.34 4.57
N VAL A 121 15.77 14.05 3.87
CA VAL A 121 14.63 13.45 3.16
C VAL A 121 15.11 12.42 2.14
N ALA A 122 16.12 12.79 1.33
CA ALA A 122 16.71 11.90 0.33
C ALA A 122 17.36 10.65 0.96
N ALA A 123 18.05 10.82 2.09
CA ALA A 123 18.66 9.70 2.82
C ALA A 123 17.61 8.72 3.34
N LYS A 124 16.56 9.22 4.02
CA LYS A 124 15.44 8.40 4.51
C LYS A 124 14.67 7.71 3.38
N MET A 125 14.39 8.41 2.28
CA MET A 125 13.76 7.81 1.10
C MET A 125 14.60 6.68 0.51
N LYS A 126 15.93 6.83 0.48
CA LYS A 126 16.86 5.79 0.02
C LYS A 126 16.90 4.58 0.96
N GLU A 127 16.84 4.82 2.26
CA GLU A 127 16.74 3.78 3.29
C GLU A 127 15.47 2.96 3.12
N ILE A 128 14.31 3.61 2.99
CA ILE A 128 13.01 2.94 2.77
C ILE A 128 13.04 2.09 1.50
N ASN A 129 13.50 2.64 0.38
CA ASN A 129 13.58 1.89 -0.88
C ASN A 129 14.48 0.65 -0.76
N ARG A 130 15.66 0.79 -0.12
CA ARG A 130 16.56 -0.32 0.12
C ARG A 130 15.92 -1.39 1.00
N LEU A 131 15.24 -0.98 2.07
CA LEU A 131 14.56 -1.90 2.97
C LEU A 131 13.46 -2.69 2.25
N LEU A 132 12.63 -2.02 1.44
CA LEU A 132 11.58 -2.69 0.66
C LEU A 132 12.14 -3.73 -0.31
N ILE A 133 13.22 -3.40 -1.02
CA ILE A 133 13.93 -4.35 -1.89
C ILE A 133 14.44 -5.55 -1.08
N ASN A 134 15.07 -5.31 0.07
CA ASN A 134 15.57 -6.38 0.94
C ASN A 134 14.44 -7.28 1.51
N LEU A 135 13.24 -6.74 1.66
CA LEU A 135 12.05 -7.48 2.09
C LEU A 135 11.35 -8.22 0.93
N GLY A 136 11.90 -8.17 -0.28
CA GLY A 136 11.45 -8.95 -1.42
C GLY A 136 10.63 -8.17 -2.44
N TYR A 137 10.46 -6.85 -2.30
CA TYR A 137 9.76 -6.06 -3.32
C TYR A 137 10.37 -6.29 -4.71
N SER A 138 9.54 -6.75 -5.64
CA SER A 138 10.02 -7.37 -6.90
C SER A 138 10.38 -6.35 -7.99
N HIS A 139 10.18 -5.06 -7.76
CA HIS A 139 10.20 -4.03 -8.80
C HIS A 139 11.23 -2.92 -8.54
N CYS A 140 11.54 -2.09 -9.54
CA CYS A 140 12.68 -1.17 -9.47
C CYS A 140 12.40 0.13 -8.69
N ARG A 141 11.12 0.50 -8.50
CA ARG A 141 10.72 1.76 -7.84
C ARG A 141 9.67 1.54 -6.73
N PRO A 142 10.08 1.05 -5.54
CA PRO A 142 9.16 0.69 -4.45
C PRO A 142 8.20 1.78 -4.02
N THR A 143 8.73 2.96 -3.69
CA THR A 143 7.89 4.06 -3.21
C THR A 143 6.99 4.63 -4.29
N LEU A 144 7.39 4.60 -5.57
CA LEU A 144 6.54 5.01 -6.67
C LEU A 144 5.41 4.00 -6.90
N GLY A 145 5.73 2.70 -6.89
CA GLY A 145 4.74 1.63 -7.07
C GLY A 145 3.59 1.78 -6.09
N LEU A 146 3.89 2.05 -4.81
CA LEU A 146 2.88 2.35 -3.80
C LEU A 146 2.00 3.56 -4.16
N GLN A 147 2.59 4.69 -4.57
CA GLN A 147 1.85 5.92 -4.86
C GLN A 147 0.82 5.78 -6.00
N VAL A 148 1.06 4.87 -6.95
CA VAL A 148 0.22 4.72 -8.15
C VAL A 148 -0.92 3.70 -8.00
N PHE A 149 -1.03 2.97 -6.89
CA PHE A 149 -2.06 1.93 -6.71
C PHE A 149 -3.50 2.45 -6.81
N THR A 150 -3.70 3.73 -6.48
CA THR A 150 -5.00 4.40 -6.51
C THR A 150 -5.25 5.17 -7.80
N PHE A 151 -4.23 5.32 -8.64
CA PHE A 151 -4.28 6.18 -9.83
C PHE A 151 -5.17 5.55 -10.92
N VAL A 152 -6.34 6.14 -11.16
CA VAL A 152 -7.32 5.61 -12.11
C VAL A 152 -6.95 5.87 -13.57
N GLY A 153 -5.95 6.73 -13.82
CA GLY A 153 -5.42 7.02 -15.14
C GLY A 153 -4.60 5.89 -15.78
N VAL A 154 -4.30 4.80 -15.04
CA VAL A 154 -3.59 3.62 -15.58
C VAL A 154 -4.46 2.36 -15.43
N PRO A 155 -4.58 1.51 -16.48
CA PRO A 155 -5.30 0.23 -16.40
C PRO A 155 -4.75 -0.73 -15.32
N ALA A 156 -5.49 -1.75 -14.87
CA ALA A 156 -6.90 -2.08 -15.18
C ALA A 156 -7.80 -2.08 -13.93
N LEU A 157 -7.25 -2.45 -12.77
CA LEU A 157 -7.96 -2.54 -11.49
C LEU A 157 -7.22 -1.69 -10.44
N ARG A 158 -7.92 -0.80 -9.76
CA ARG A 158 -7.36 0.17 -8.81
C ARG A 158 -8.13 0.13 -7.50
N ILE A 159 -7.48 0.45 -6.39
CA ILE A 159 -8.12 0.53 -5.08
C ILE A 159 -8.33 2.00 -4.69
N SER A 160 -9.47 2.31 -4.09
CA SER A 160 -9.72 3.56 -3.36
C SER A 160 -10.29 3.26 -1.98
N SER A 161 -10.44 4.26 -1.13
CA SER A 161 -11.15 4.09 0.15
C SER A 161 -12.63 3.75 0.02
N GLU A 162 -13.21 3.86 -1.17
CA GLU A 162 -14.63 3.59 -1.46
C GLU A 162 -14.86 2.22 -2.10
N GLY A 163 -13.81 1.61 -2.67
CA GLY A 163 -13.89 0.24 -3.19
C GLY A 163 -12.79 -0.09 -4.19
N LEU A 164 -12.95 -1.24 -4.85
CA LEU A 164 -12.12 -1.63 -5.98
C LEU A 164 -12.75 -1.10 -7.27
N ILE A 165 -11.96 -0.46 -8.14
CA ILE A 165 -12.41 0.24 -9.34
C ILE A 165 -11.86 -0.48 -10.57
N SER A 166 -12.76 -0.97 -11.42
CA SER A 166 -12.41 -1.38 -12.80
C SER A 166 -12.31 -0.12 -13.65
N THR A 167 -11.11 0.27 -14.07
CA THR A 167 -10.91 1.45 -14.93
C THR A 167 -11.41 1.21 -16.35
N LYS A 168 -11.45 -0.05 -16.78
CA LYS A 168 -12.03 -0.48 -18.06
C LYS A 168 -13.55 -0.27 -18.08
N ASP A 169 -14.24 -0.74 -17.05
CA ASP A 169 -15.72 -0.72 -16.99
C ASP A 169 -16.27 0.52 -16.28
N LYS A 170 -15.38 1.34 -15.69
CA LYS A 170 -15.69 2.59 -14.97
C LYS A 170 -16.72 2.39 -13.85
N LYS A 171 -16.56 1.31 -13.10
CA LYS A 171 -17.45 0.96 -11.98
C LYS A 171 -16.66 0.39 -10.80
N PHE A 172 -17.28 0.44 -9.64
CA PHE A 172 -16.85 -0.36 -8.51
C PHE A 172 -17.15 -1.84 -8.76
N VAL A 173 -16.26 -2.70 -8.28
CA VAL A 173 -16.38 -4.16 -8.34
C VAL A 173 -16.08 -4.75 -6.96
N ASP A 174 -16.66 -5.92 -6.70
CA ASP A 174 -16.48 -6.59 -5.42
C ASP A 174 -15.10 -7.23 -5.31
N VAL A 175 -14.51 -7.15 -4.11
CA VAL A 175 -13.25 -7.83 -3.79
C VAL A 175 -13.45 -9.35 -3.68
N VAL A 176 -14.60 -9.76 -3.13
CA VAL A 176 -14.99 -11.16 -2.97
C VAL A 176 -16.19 -11.41 -3.86
N ILE A 177 -16.05 -12.36 -4.77
CA ILE A 177 -17.10 -12.78 -5.70
C ILE A 177 -17.54 -14.20 -5.35
N SER A 178 -18.82 -14.50 -5.55
CA SER A 178 -19.47 -15.79 -5.27
C SER A 178 -19.84 -16.54 -6.54
#